data_AF-A0A0E0KFN5-F1
#
_entry.id   AF-A0A0E0KFN5-F1
#
_cell.length_a   1.000
_cell.length_b   1.000
_cell.length_c   1.000
_cell.angle_alpha   90.00
_cell.angle_beta   90.00
_cell.angle_gamma   90.00
#
_symmetry.space_group_name_H-M   'P 1'
#
loop_
_entity.id
_entity.type
_entity.pdbx_description
1 polymer ?
#
loop_
_entity_poly.entity_id
_entity_poly.type
_entity_poly.pdbx_seq_one_letter_code
_entity_poly.pdbx_strand_id
1 'polypeptide(L)'
;MLKASMKPYFVAIVVQLIYTGMFVISKAAFNHGMNIYIFIFYRQAVGSLILLPTALLQRKSERPVMTLGVLIKLFFCALIGVTLGVNLYHVSLKFTSATVASAVDSSLPAITFFLAVLLSVALCLAGVFTIAFFAGPSISPINHHRAFASDAGSKTVVPRGAAVQKEYPDKMVVTVTQCLFSTVQSFVVAVVAEHDFSRWKLRFDISLLAVLYSGVMVTGVSYYLQTWCLEMRGPMFFASWTPLCFVFTIFCSSFFLGEIVHLGSILGGILLVGSLHTMLWGKSKEGNGTNDVTDDDIEKSTQIYPGEQQHTTTDHDKESTLTGSAALHVQEL
;
A
#
# COMPACT_ATOMS: atom_id res chain seq x y z
N MET A 1 13.49 -18.40 21.89
CA MET A 1 12.40 -17.81 21.07
C MET A 1 12.60 -16.32 20.73
N LEU A 2 13.22 -15.47 21.56
CA LEU A 2 13.47 -14.04 21.26
C LEU A 2 14.33 -13.77 19.99
N LYS A 3 15.29 -14.64 19.66
CA LYS A 3 16.21 -14.44 18.52
C LYS A 3 15.55 -14.58 17.13
N ALA A 4 14.36 -15.19 17.04
CA ALA A 4 13.61 -15.33 15.79
C ALA A 4 12.76 -14.09 15.46
N SER A 5 12.34 -13.34 16.48
CA SER A 5 11.47 -12.16 16.31
C SER A 5 12.21 -10.93 15.76
N MET A 6 13.52 -10.81 16.02
CA MET A 6 14.33 -9.63 15.66
C MET A 6 14.79 -9.60 14.18
N LYS A 7 14.80 -10.75 13.51
CA LYS A 7 15.25 -10.88 12.11
C LYS A 7 14.50 -9.95 11.13
N PRO A 8 13.16 -9.88 11.12
CA PRO A 8 12.43 -8.99 10.19
C PRO A 8 12.70 -7.50 10.47
N TYR A 9 12.94 -7.10 11.72
CA TYR A 9 13.28 -5.71 12.06
C TYR A 9 14.66 -5.33 11.55
N PHE A 10 15.65 -6.21 11.74
CA PHE A 10 16.98 -6.01 11.18
C PHE A 10 16.94 -5.89 9.65
N VAL A 11 16.17 -6.77 8.99
CA VAL A 11 16.00 -6.72 7.53
C VAL A 11 15.32 -5.43 7.10
N ALA A 12 14.29 -4.96 7.81
CA ALA A 12 13.64 -3.69 7.50
C ALA A 12 14.63 -2.51 7.58
N ILE A 13 15.47 -2.46 8.62
CA ILE A 13 16.51 -1.44 8.77
C ILE A 13 17.52 -1.51 7.61
N VAL A 14 17.96 -2.71 7.23
CA VAL A 14 18.88 -2.90 6.09
C VAL A 14 18.26 -2.41 4.79
N VAL A 15 17.02 -2.80 4.50
CA VAL A 15 16.30 -2.31 3.31
C VAL A 15 16.22 -0.78 3.33
N GLN A 16 15.99 -0.20 4.51
CA GLN A 16 15.88 1.23 4.65
C GLN A 16 17.19 1.98 4.40
N LEU A 17 18.31 1.41 4.85
CA LEU A 17 19.65 1.91 4.54
C LEU A 17 19.95 1.80 3.03
N ILE A 18 19.50 0.73 2.37
CA ILE A 18 19.68 0.59 0.92
C ILE A 18 18.97 1.72 0.17
N TYR A 19 17.70 2.00 0.54
CA TYR A 19 16.94 3.12 -0.04
C TYR A 19 17.55 4.48 0.28
N THR A 20 18.08 4.66 1.49
CA THR A 20 18.80 5.90 1.87
C THR A 20 20.02 6.12 0.96
N GLY A 21 20.85 5.09 0.80
CA GLY A 21 22.01 5.15 -0.10
C GLY A 21 21.60 5.44 -1.54
N MET A 22 20.43 4.95 -1.98
CA MET A 22 19.92 5.23 -3.33
C MET A 22 19.68 6.72 -3.52
N PHE A 23 19.05 7.43 -2.56
CA PHE A 23 18.82 8.87 -2.68
C PHE A 23 20.12 9.67 -2.70
N VAL A 24 21.01 9.38 -1.76
CA VAL A 24 22.30 10.10 -1.59
C VAL A 24 23.20 9.89 -2.80
N ILE A 25 23.41 8.64 -3.22
CA ILE A 25 24.32 8.31 -4.33
C ILE A 25 23.74 8.79 -5.67
N SER A 26 22.43 8.65 -5.90
CA SER A 26 21.80 9.16 -7.13
C SER A 26 21.92 10.67 -7.22
N LYS A 27 21.69 11.39 -6.12
CA LYS A 27 21.83 12.85 -6.07
C LYS A 27 23.29 13.28 -6.28
N ALA A 28 24.25 12.60 -5.67
CA ALA A 28 25.67 12.86 -5.89
C ALA A 28 26.05 12.69 -7.38
N ALA A 29 25.55 11.65 -8.03
CA ALA A 29 25.81 11.42 -9.44
C ALA A 29 25.16 12.48 -10.36
N PHE A 30 23.98 13.00 -10.00
CA PHE A 30 23.36 14.13 -10.70
C PHE A 30 24.12 15.44 -10.50
N ASN A 31 24.65 15.69 -9.30
CA ASN A 31 25.48 16.87 -9.03
C ASN A 31 26.79 16.85 -9.83
N HIS A 32 27.30 15.66 -10.17
CA HIS A 32 28.45 15.47 -11.07
C HIS A 32 28.11 15.58 -12.57
N GLY A 33 26.88 15.97 -12.93
CA GLY A 33 26.49 16.25 -14.31
C GLY A 33 25.99 15.05 -15.12
N MET A 34 25.69 13.92 -14.47
CA MET A 34 25.08 12.78 -15.13
C MET A 34 23.68 13.11 -15.66
N ASN A 35 23.39 12.73 -16.91
CA ASN A 35 22.05 12.86 -17.46
C ASN A 35 21.08 11.89 -16.74
N ILE A 36 19.95 12.44 -16.30
CA ILE A 36 18.95 11.74 -15.47
C ILE A 36 18.24 10.63 -16.25
N TYR A 37 17.88 10.87 -17.50
CA TYR A 37 17.16 9.90 -18.32
C TYR A 37 18.05 8.70 -18.64
N ILE A 38 19.32 8.95 -18.93
CA ILE A 38 20.33 7.90 -19.14
C ILE A 38 20.54 7.09 -17.85
N PHE A 39 20.62 7.75 -16.70
CA PHE A 39 20.72 7.08 -15.41
C PHE A 39 19.54 6.15 -15.12
N ILE A 40 18.30 6.62 -15.35
CA ILE A 40 17.09 5.85 -15.13
C ILE A 40 17.07 4.62 -16.03
N PHE A 41 17.37 4.79 -17.31
CA PHE A 41 17.47 3.67 -18.26
C PHE A 41 18.47 2.62 -17.77
N TYR A 42 19.70 3.01 -17.44
CA TYR A 42 20.72 2.05 -17.01
C TYR A 42 20.36 1.36 -15.69
N ARG A 43 19.80 2.09 -14.71
CA ARG A 43 19.32 1.51 -13.45
C ARG A 43 18.25 0.44 -13.71
N GLN A 44 17.28 0.76 -14.57
CA GLN A 44 16.18 -0.13 -14.91
C GLN A 44 16.68 -1.35 -15.71
N ALA A 45 17.64 -1.16 -16.62
CA ALA A 45 18.27 -2.22 -17.39
C ALA A 45 19.06 -3.19 -16.51
N VAL A 46 19.87 -2.68 -15.56
CA VAL A 46 20.59 -3.52 -14.59
C VAL A 46 19.61 -4.32 -13.74
N GLY A 47 18.52 -3.71 -13.29
CA GLY A 47 17.51 -4.42 -12.51
C GLY A 47 16.79 -5.51 -13.30
N SER A 48 16.46 -5.22 -14.56
CA SER A 48 15.88 -6.23 -15.46
C SER A 48 16.85 -7.39 -15.69
N LEU A 49 18.14 -7.10 -15.89
CA LEU A 49 19.18 -8.11 -16.10
C LEU A 49 19.38 -9.03 -14.88
N ILE A 50 19.10 -8.55 -13.66
CA ILE A 50 19.22 -9.34 -12.42
C ILE A 50 17.94 -10.14 -12.15
N LEU A 51 16.77 -9.51 -12.35
CA LEU A 51 15.48 -10.14 -12.09
C LEU A 51 15.12 -11.18 -13.16
N LEU A 52 15.53 -10.99 -14.41
CA LEU A 52 15.22 -11.89 -15.52
C LEU A 52 15.78 -13.31 -15.31
N PRO A 53 17.08 -13.53 -15.01
CA PRO A 53 17.61 -14.85 -14.68
C PRO A 53 16.91 -15.47 -13.47
N THR A 54 16.65 -14.68 -12.44
CA THR A 54 15.96 -15.15 -11.22
C THR A 54 14.56 -15.68 -11.56
N ALA A 55 13.83 -15.01 -12.45
CA ALA A 55 12.52 -15.48 -12.92
C ALA A 55 12.56 -16.70 -13.82
N LEU A 56 13.59 -16.84 -14.64
CA LEU A 56 13.82 -18.02 -15.46
C LEU A 56 14.16 -19.24 -14.59
N LEU A 57 14.99 -19.07 -13.55
CA LEU A 57 15.36 -20.14 -12.61
C LEU A 57 14.18 -20.62 -11.75
N GLN A 58 13.28 -19.72 -11.38
CA GLN A 58 12.09 -20.08 -10.60
C GLN A 58 10.94 -20.62 -11.46
N ARG A 59 11.12 -20.81 -12.78
CA ARG A 59 10.08 -21.32 -13.69
C ARG A 59 9.72 -22.78 -13.38
N LYS A 60 8.85 -22.99 -12.40
CA LYS A 60 8.16 -24.28 -12.23
C LYS A 60 7.24 -24.54 -13.43
N SER A 61 7.16 -25.81 -13.82
CA SER A 61 6.65 -26.31 -15.11
C SER A 61 5.17 -26.06 -15.42
N GLU A 62 4.39 -25.48 -14.50
CA GLU A 62 2.93 -25.35 -14.63
C GLU A 62 2.45 -23.91 -14.36
N ARG A 63 3.10 -22.92 -14.97
CA ARG A 63 2.68 -21.51 -14.81
C ARG A 63 1.56 -21.16 -15.79
N PRO A 64 0.44 -20.57 -15.32
CA PRO A 64 -0.57 -20.04 -16.22
C PRO A 64 0.05 -18.93 -17.10
N VAL A 65 -0.14 -19.04 -18.41
CA VAL A 65 0.32 -18.04 -19.38
C VAL A 65 -0.39 -16.72 -19.14
N MET A 66 0.34 -15.61 -19.14
CA MET A 66 -0.26 -14.27 -19.01
C MET A 66 -1.15 -13.98 -20.22
N THR A 67 -2.44 -13.75 -19.98
CA THR A 67 -3.38 -13.29 -21.00
C THR A 67 -2.97 -11.91 -21.53
N LEU A 68 -3.15 -11.67 -22.84
CA LEU A 68 -2.82 -10.40 -23.50
C LEU A 68 -3.46 -9.19 -22.80
N GLY A 69 -4.69 -9.32 -22.29
CA GLY A 69 -5.37 -8.26 -21.55
C GLY A 69 -4.68 -7.86 -20.23
N VAL A 70 -4.06 -8.81 -19.53
CA VAL A 70 -3.26 -8.53 -18.33
C VAL A 70 -1.95 -7.84 -18.73
N LEU A 71 -1.33 -8.28 -19.82
CA LEU A 71 -0.11 -7.68 -20.35
C LEU A 71 -0.31 -6.20 -20.72
N ILE A 72 -1.40 -5.87 -21.39
CA ILE A 72 -1.76 -4.49 -21.75
C ILE A 72 -1.97 -3.64 -20.49
N LYS A 73 -2.71 -4.15 -19.49
CA LYS A 73 -2.88 -3.45 -18.21
C LYS A 73 -1.54 -3.19 -17.50
N LEU A 74 -0.66 -4.20 -17.47
CA LEU A 74 0.69 -4.07 -16.91
C LEU A 74 1.55 -3.06 -17.69
N PHE A 75 1.40 -2.99 -19.02
CA PHE A 75 2.10 -2.01 -19.83
C PHE A 75 1.68 -0.58 -19.49
N PHE A 76 0.37 -0.29 -19.41
CA PHE A 76 -0.12 1.04 -19.02
C PHE A 76 0.21 1.38 -17.56
N CYS A 77 0.15 0.39 -16.67
CA CYS A 77 0.59 0.54 -15.27
C CYS A 77 2.08 0.88 -15.18
N ALA A 78 2.92 0.18 -15.95
CA ALA A 78 4.34 0.48 -16.07
C ALA A 78 4.58 1.86 -16.69
N LEU A 79 3.78 2.27 -17.69
CA LEU A 79 3.91 3.58 -18.34
C LEU A 79 3.61 4.73 -17.38
N ILE A 80 2.43 4.70 -16.75
CA ILE A 80 1.94 5.80 -15.91
C ILE A 80 2.63 5.78 -14.54
N GLY A 81 2.67 4.62 -13.90
CA GLY A 81 3.18 4.50 -12.53
C GLY A 81 4.71 4.49 -12.48
N VAL A 82 5.34 3.60 -13.25
CA VAL A 82 6.79 3.40 -13.16
C VAL A 82 7.52 4.41 -14.04
N THR A 83 7.27 4.46 -15.34
CA THR A 83 8.05 5.30 -16.25
C THR A 83 7.80 6.78 -15.99
N LEU A 84 6.57 7.29 -16.09
CA LEU A 84 6.31 8.71 -15.82
C LEU A 84 6.64 9.08 -14.37
N GLY A 85 6.18 8.29 -13.39
CA GLY A 85 6.42 8.55 -11.98
C GLY A 85 7.91 8.57 -11.59
N VAL A 86 8.69 7.55 -11.97
CA VAL A 86 10.12 7.46 -11.66
C VAL A 86 10.92 8.53 -12.40
N ASN A 87 10.56 8.86 -13.65
CA ASN A 87 11.22 9.95 -14.37
C ASN A 87 10.95 11.31 -13.71
N LEU A 88 9.69 11.63 -13.42
CA LEU A 88 9.32 12.86 -12.69
C LEU A 88 10.00 12.92 -11.33
N TYR A 89 10.07 11.81 -10.61
CA TYR A 89 10.75 11.70 -9.32
C TYR A 89 12.24 12.05 -9.42
N HIS A 90 12.99 11.42 -10.34
CA HIS A 90 14.42 11.68 -10.46
C HIS A 90 14.74 13.05 -11.07
N VAL A 91 13.87 13.58 -11.94
CA VAL A 91 13.94 14.97 -12.39
C VAL A 91 13.74 15.92 -11.20
N SER A 92 12.75 15.66 -10.35
CA SER A 92 12.51 16.42 -9.12
C SER A 92 13.73 16.35 -8.20
N LEU A 93 14.34 15.17 -8.03
CA LEU A 93 15.56 14.96 -7.25
C LEU A 93 16.75 15.78 -7.77
N LYS A 94 16.78 16.14 -9.05
CA LYS A 94 17.78 17.09 -9.57
C LYS A 94 17.62 18.48 -8.97
N PHE A 95 16.39 18.96 -8.89
CA PHE A 95 16.06 20.32 -8.44
C PHE A 95 15.89 20.44 -6.92
N THR A 96 15.60 19.34 -6.24
CA THR A 96 15.44 19.29 -4.78
C THR A 96 16.57 18.52 -4.10
N SER A 97 16.64 18.57 -2.77
CA SER A 97 17.63 17.83 -1.98
C SER A 97 17.28 16.35 -1.84
N ALA A 98 18.28 15.50 -1.58
CA ALA A 98 18.02 14.07 -1.30
C ALA A 98 17.07 13.89 -0.11
N THR A 99 17.21 14.78 0.89
CA THR A 99 16.35 14.86 2.06
C THR A 99 14.89 15.06 1.70
N VAL A 100 14.56 16.10 0.92
CA VAL A 100 13.16 16.40 0.55
C VAL A 100 12.54 15.26 -0.24
N ALA A 101 13.29 14.66 -1.16
CA ALA A 101 12.80 13.53 -1.94
C ALA A 101 12.45 12.32 -1.05
N SER A 102 13.32 11.97 -0.09
CA SER A 102 13.03 10.91 0.88
C SER A 102 11.85 11.23 1.82
N ALA A 103 11.58 12.51 2.09
CA ALA A 103 10.42 12.94 2.87
C ALA A 103 9.11 12.66 2.14
N VAL A 104 9.07 12.99 0.84
CA VAL A 104 7.93 12.71 -0.03
C VAL A 104 7.69 11.20 -0.12
N ASP A 105 8.75 10.40 -0.26
CA ASP A 105 8.62 8.94 -0.29
C ASP A 105 8.06 8.36 1.02
N SER A 106 8.48 8.91 2.17
CA SER A 106 7.95 8.48 3.48
C SER A 106 6.48 8.84 3.70
N SER A 107 5.99 9.85 2.99
CA SER A 107 4.61 10.33 3.07
C SER A 107 3.71 9.84 1.92
N LEU A 108 4.25 9.09 0.94
CA LEU A 108 3.51 8.51 -0.18
C LEU A 108 2.20 7.79 0.24
N PRO A 109 2.19 6.92 1.27
CA PRO A 109 0.95 6.26 1.69
C PRO A 109 -0.11 7.24 2.18
N ALA A 110 0.30 8.27 2.93
CA ALA A 110 -0.60 9.30 3.46
C ALA A 110 -1.13 10.21 2.34
N ILE A 111 -0.25 10.65 1.43
CA ILE A 111 -0.63 11.46 0.25
C ILE A 111 -1.63 10.69 -0.62
N THR A 112 -1.37 9.40 -0.84
CA THR A 112 -2.25 8.54 -1.65
C THR A 112 -3.62 8.38 -0.99
N PHE A 113 -3.67 8.14 0.32
CA PHE A 113 -4.93 8.06 1.06
C PHE A 113 -5.72 9.37 0.99
N PHE A 114 -5.05 10.50 1.23
CA PHE A 114 -5.67 11.82 1.18
C PHE A 114 -6.23 12.15 -0.22
N LEU A 115 -5.44 11.92 -1.28
CA LEU A 115 -5.89 12.11 -2.66
C LEU A 115 -7.04 11.15 -3.00
N ALA A 116 -6.99 9.90 -2.54
CA ALA A 116 -8.08 8.94 -2.76
C ALA A 116 -9.39 9.41 -2.13
N VAL A 117 -9.35 9.93 -0.89
CA VAL A 117 -10.52 10.52 -0.23
C VAL A 117 -11.03 11.73 -0.99
N LEU A 118 -10.15 12.66 -1.36
CA LEU A 118 -10.53 13.86 -2.12
C LEU A 118 -11.17 13.52 -3.46
N LEU A 119 -10.58 12.60 -4.23
CA LEU A 119 -11.12 12.14 -5.51
C LEU A 119 -12.45 11.42 -5.32
N SER A 120 -12.59 10.62 -4.26
CA SER A 120 -13.85 9.94 -3.95
C SER A 120 -14.97 10.94 -3.66
N VAL A 121 -14.69 11.98 -2.87
CA VAL A 121 -15.67 13.03 -2.58
C VAL A 121 -15.99 13.83 -3.84
N ALA A 122 -14.98 14.23 -4.62
CA ALA A 122 -15.17 14.97 -5.85
C ALA A 122 -15.99 14.18 -6.90
N LEU A 123 -15.71 12.88 -7.07
CA LEU A 123 -16.46 12.02 -7.97
C LEU A 123 -17.90 11.81 -7.49
N CYS A 124 -18.11 11.69 -6.17
CA CYS A 124 -19.45 11.63 -5.58
C CYS A 124 -20.23 12.91 -5.86
N LEU A 125 -19.62 14.08 -5.64
CA LEU A 125 -20.24 15.37 -5.95
C LEU A 125 -20.52 15.54 -7.45
N ALA A 126 -19.62 15.10 -8.33
CA ALA A 126 -19.85 15.08 -9.77
C ALA A 126 -20.99 14.12 -10.15
N GLY A 127 -21.12 12.97 -9.49
CA GLY A 127 -22.25 12.05 -9.62
C GLY A 127 -23.58 12.67 -9.19
N VAL A 128 -23.60 13.35 -8.04
CA VAL A 128 -24.78 14.09 -7.57
C VAL A 128 -25.13 15.23 -8.52
N PHE A 129 -24.13 15.96 -9.01
CA PHE A 129 -24.32 17.07 -9.95
C PHE A 129 -24.83 16.59 -11.32
N THR A 130 -24.32 15.46 -11.81
CA THR A 130 -24.83 14.84 -13.04
C THR A 130 -26.27 14.35 -12.87
N ILE A 131 -26.64 13.75 -11.74
CA ILE A 131 -28.04 13.39 -11.46
C ILE A 131 -28.92 14.66 -11.37
N ALA A 132 -28.42 15.72 -10.74
CA ALA A 132 -29.17 16.96 -10.52
C ALA A 132 -29.40 17.78 -11.81
N PHE A 133 -28.43 17.81 -12.72
CA PHE A 133 -28.48 18.64 -13.94
C PHE A 133 -28.77 17.86 -15.22
N PHE A 134 -28.51 16.56 -15.27
CA PHE A 134 -28.89 15.68 -16.38
C PHE A 134 -30.16 14.90 -16.03
N ALA A 135 -31.30 15.61 -16.02
CA ALA A 135 -32.62 14.97 -16.07
C ALA A 135 -32.83 14.41 -17.49
N GLY A 136 -32.29 13.21 -17.76
CA GLY A 136 -32.51 12.50 -19.01
C GLY A 136 -33.99 12.11 -19.21
N PRO A 137 -34.42 11.84 -20.46
CA PRO A 137 -35.78 11.36 -20.72
C PRO A 137 -36.05 10.05 -19.97
N SER A 138 -37.28 9.93 -19.48
CA SER A 138 -37.73 8.83 -18.61
C SER A 138 -37.48 7.46 -19.27
N ILE A 139 -36.45 6.75 -18.80
CA ILE A 139 -36.31 5.32 -19.08
C ILE A 139 -37.41 4.58 -18.29
N SER A 140 -38.36 3.97 -18.99
CA SER A 140 -39.41 3.18 -18.35
C SER A 140 -38.77 2.07 -17.48
N PRO A 141 -39.15 1.94 -16.20
CA PRO A 141 -38.59 0.92 -15.32
C PRO A 141 -39.03 -0.47 -15.80
N ILE A 142 -38.08 -1.29 -16.26
CA ILE A 142 -38.32 -2.58 -16.92
C ILE A 142 -38.69 -3.73 -15.95
N ASN A 143 -38.86 -3.51 -14.65
CA ASN A 143 -39.16 -4.64 -13.76
C ASN A 143 -40.00 -4.28 -12.53
N HIS A 144 -41.13 -4.98 -12.37
CA HIS A 144 -42.08 -4.83 -11.26
C HIS A 144 -41.79 -5.75 -10.05
N HIS A 145 -40.66 -6.45 -10.01
CA HIS A 145 -40.30 -7.25 -8.84
C HIS A 145 -39.55 -6.42 -7.79
N ARG A 146 -40.18 -6.28 -6.62
CA ARG A 146 -39.61 -5.73 -5.37
C ARG A 146 -38.27 -6.42 -5.06
N ALA A 147 -37.15 -5.75 -5.34
CA ALA A 147 -35.80 -6.26 -5.08
C ALA A 147 -35.30 -6.04 -3.63
N PHE A 148 -36.09 -5.36 -2.79
CA PHE A 148 -35.77 -5.14 -1.37
C PHE A 148 -36.90 -5.66 -0.47
N ALA A 149 -37.04 -6.99 -0.43
CA ALA A 149 -37.51 -7.65 0.78
C ALA A 149 -36.26 -8.00 1.59
N SER A 150 -36.12 -7.36 2.75
CA SER A 150 -35.06 -7.65 3.71
C SER A 150 -35.34 -9.01 4.33
N ASP A 151 -34.77 -10.07 3.75
CA ASP A 151 -34.73 -11.37 4.40
C ASP A 151 -33.49 -11.45 5.29
N ALA A 152 -33.76 -11.41 6.59
CA ALA A 152 -32.77 -11.56 7.64
C ALA A 152 -32.37 -13.03 7.72
N GLY A 153 -31.30 -13.41 7.01
CA GLY A 153 -30.69 -14.72 7.24
C GLY A 153 -29.93 -15.31 6.06
N SER A 154 -28.72 -14.83 5.79
CA SER A 154 -27.63 -15.74 5.39
C SER A 154 -26.27 -15.06 5.48
N LYS A 155 -25.45 -15.58 6.39
CA LYS A 155 -24.02 -15.27 6.49
C LYS A 155 -23.34 -15.81 5.23
N THR A 156 -22.85 -14.92 4.36
CA THR A 156 -21.58 -15.00 3.61
C THR A 156 -21.54 -13.91 2.55
N VAL A 157 -21.36 -12.66 2.99
CA VAL A 157 -20.72 -11.66 2.14
C VAL A 157 -19.28 -12.10 2.01
N VAL A 158 -18.97 -12.88 0.96
CA VAL A 158 -17.59 -13.11 0.56
C VAL A 158 -17.10 -11.76 0.03
N PRO A 159 -16.16 -11.08 0.71
CA PRO A 159 -15.65 -9.81 0.24
C PRO A 159 -15.01 -10.02 -1.12
N ARG A 160 -15.50 -9.30 -2.13
CA ARG A 160 -14.95 -9.26 -3.50
C ARG A 160 -13.47 -8.84 -3.54
N GLY A 161 -12.91 -8.36 -2.42
CA GLY A 161 -11.46 -8.16 -2.23
C GLY A 161 -10.63 -9.44 -2.14
N ALA A 162 -11.22 -10.60 -1.77
CA ALA A 162 -10.52 -11.88 -1.73
C ALA A 162 -10.45 -12.58 -3.10
N ALA A 163 -11.41 -12.31 -3.99
CA ALA A 163 -11.44 -12.89 -5.33
C ALA A 163 -10.40 -12.26 -6.28
N VAL A 164 -9.99 -11.01 -6.04
CA VAL A 164 -9.00 -10.29 -6.87
C VAL A 164 -7.56 -10.78 -6.67
N GLN A 165 -7.26 -11.45 -5.55
CA GLN A 165 -5.91 -12.01 -5.33
C GLN A 165 -5.66 -13.37 -6.00
N LYS A 166 -6.69 -14.00 -6.59
CA LYS A 166 -6.55 -15.34 -7.18
C LYS A 166 -6.14 -15.33 -8.66
N GLU A 167 -6.08 -14.15 -9.28
CA GLU A 167 -5.85 -13.98 -10.73
C GLU A 167 -4.50 -13.34 -11.05
N TYR A 168 -3.63 -13.15 -10.05
CA TYR A 168 -2.29 -12.62 -10.28
C TYR A 168 -1.29 -13.77 -10.45
N PRO A 169 -0.60 -13.87 -11.61
CA PRO A 169 0.55 -14.77 -11.74
C PRO A 169 1.61 -14.40 -10.70
N ASP A 170 2.46 -15.36 -10.31
CA ASP A 170 3.53 -15.21 -9.31
C ASP A 170 4.06 -13.77 -9.23
N LYS A 171 4.08 -13.18 -8.02
CA LYS A 171 4.49 -11.78 -7.77
C LYS A 171 5.78 -11.38 -8.51
N MET A 172 6.71 -12.32 -8.61
CA MET A 172 7.98 -12.12 -9.28
C MET A 172 7.88 -12.03 -10.82
N VAL A 173 6.99 -12.78 -11.46
CA VAL A 173 6.75 -12.70 -12.92
C VAL A 173 6.13 -11.35 -13.26
N VAL A 174 5.17 -10.88 -12.46
CA VAL A 174 4.58 -9.54 -12.62
C VAL A 174 5.65 -8.46 -12.54
N THR A 175 6.54 -8.54 -11.54
CA THR A 175 7.63 -7.57 -11.39
C THR A 175 8.65 -7.65 -12.51
N VAL A 176 9.01 -8.84 -13.01
CA VAL A 176 9.91 -8.97 -14.16
C VAL A 176 9.29 -8.38 -15.42
N THR A 177 8.04 -8.72 -15.73
CA THR A 177 7.31 -8.19 -16.88
C THR A 177 7.19 -6.66 -16.78
N GLN A 178 6.87 -6.13 -15.59
CA GLN A 178 6.83 -4.69 -15.35
C GLN A 178 8.20 -4.04 -15.53
N CYS A 179 9.27 -4.66 -15.04
CA CYS A 179 10.63 -4.16 -15.13
C CYS A 179 11.14 -4.14 -16.58
N LEU A 180 10.79 -5.16 -17.38
CA LEU A 180 11.07 -5.22 -18.82
C LEU A 180 10.36 -4.09 -19.56
N PHE A 181 9.05 -3.90 -19.35
CA PHE A 181 8.33 -2.81 -19.98
C PHE A 181 8.86 -1.44 -19.58
N SER A 182 9.18 -1.25 -18.30
CA SER A 182 9.78 -0.01 -17.83
C SER A 182 11.18 0.24 -18.43
N THR A 183 11.97 -0.82 -18.67
CA THR A 183 13.28 -0.69 -19.35
C THR A 183 13.10 -0.20 -20.78
N VAL A 184 12.18 -0.80 -21.53
CA VAL A 184 11.88 -0.42 -22.92
C VAL A 184 11.35 1.02 -22.97
N GLN A 185 10.41 1.37 -22.09
CA GLN A 185 9.85 2.72 -22.03
C GLN A 185 10.89 3.76 -21.63
N SER A 186 11.73 3.47 -20.63
CA SER A 186 12.82 4.36 -20.19
C SER A 186 13.89 4.52 -21.25
N PHE A 187 14.17 3.48 -22.05
CA PHE A 187 15.05 3.57 -23.21
C PHE A 187 14.49 4.56 -24.24
N VAL A 188 13.20 4.45 -24.60
CA VAL A 188 12.54 5.37 -25.53
C VAL A 188 12.62 6.80 -25.00
N VAL A 189 12.29 7.03 -23.72
CA VAL A 189 12.38 8.35 -23.10
C VAL A 189 13.82 8.89 -23.12
N ALA A 190 14.82 8.06 -22.82
CA ALA A 190 16.22 8.46 -22.85
C ALA A 190 16.71 8.83 -24.26
N VAL A 191 16.32 8.07 -25.29
CA VAL A 191 16.67 8.37 -26.70
C VAL A 191 16.03 9.67 -27.16
N VAL A 192 14.77 9.92 -26.77
CA VAL A 192 14.07 11.16 -27.11
C VAL A 192 14.64 12.36 -26.35
N ALA A 193 15.03 12.18 -25.09
CA ALA A 193 15.55 13.26 -24.27
C ALA A 193 17.02 13.61 -24.56
N GLU A 194 17.82 12.64 -25.00
CA GLU A 194 19.24 12.84 -25.29
C GLU A 194 19.63 12.05 -26.56
N HIS A 195 19.59 12.75 -27.69
CA HIS A 195 19.96 12.21 -29.00
C HIS A 195 21.49 12.06 -29.19
N ASP A 196 22.30 12.73 -28.36
CA ASP A 196 23.76 12.66 -28.46
C ASP A 196 24.34 11.38 -27.84
N PHE A 197 24.66 10.39 -28.67
CA PHE A 197 25.25 9.11 -28.25
C PHE A 197 26.58 9.23 -27.50
N SER A 198 27.27 10.39 -27.57
CA SER A 198 28.47 10.65 -26.76
C SER A 198 28.17 10.69 -25.27
N ARG A 199 26.98 11.16 -24.86
CA ARG A 199 26.54 11.22 -23.45
C ARG A 199 26.08 9.89 -22.89
N TRP A 200 25.83 8.92 -23.77
CA TRP A 200 25.47 7.55 -23.40
C TRP A 200 26.68 6.73 -22.93
N LYS A 201 27.90 7.19 -23.22
CA LYS A 201 29.13 6.57 -22.72
C LYS A 201 29.21 6.75 -21.21
N LEU A 202 28.91 5.68 -20.49
CA LEU A 202 29.01 5.64 -19.05
C LEU A 202 30.50 5.65 -18.66
N ARG A 203 30.93 6.72 -18.00
CA ARG A 203 32.30 6.85 -17.49
C ARG A 203 32.46 6.03 -16.20
N PHE A 204 33.68 5.54 -15.94
CA PHE A 204 34.05 4.89 -14.67
C PHE A 204 34.19 5.92 -13.53
N ASP A 205 33.11 6.64 -13.26
CA ASP A 205 33.00 7.68 -12.24
C ASP A 205 31.86 7.34 -11.25
N ILE A 206 31.55 8.24 -10.32
CA ILE A 206 30.45 8.12 -9.34
C ILE A 206 29.12 7.73 -10.02
N SER A 207 28.92 8.14 -11.27
CA SER A 207 27.79 7.77 -12.13
C SER A 207 27.63 6.26 -12.33
N LEU A 208 28.70 5.53 -12.65
CA LEU A 208 28.65 4.08 -12.84
C LEU A 208 28.36 3.37 -11.50
N LEU A 209 29.01 3.83 -10.43
CA LEU A 209 28.77 3.32 -9.08
C LEU A 209 27.31 3.51 -8.67
N ALA A 210 26.72 4.69 -8.96
CA ALA A 210 25.33 4.99 -8.68
C ALA A 210 24.37 4.08 -9.44
N VAL A 211 24.63 3.84 -10.73
CA VAL A 211 23.82 2.94 -11.56
C VAL A 211 23.90 1.50 -11.03
N LEU A 212 25.11 1.00 -10.78
CA LEU A 212 25.31 -0.37 -10.30
C LEU A 212 24.71 -0.56 -8.91
N TYR A 213 24.95 0.36 -7.99
CA TYR A 213 24.38 0.33 -6.65
C TYR A 213 22.85 0.37 -6.70
N SER A 214 22.27 1.35 -7.42
CA SER A 214 20.81 1.52 -7.47
C SER A 214 20.10 0.42 -8.25
N GLY A 215 20.74 -0.18 -9.25
CA GLY A 215 20.25 -1.36 -9.95
C GLY A 215 20.33 -2.58 -9.05
N VAL A 216 21.55 -2.99 -8.65
CA VAL A 216 21.79 -4.25 -7.93
C VAL A 216 21.16 -4.25 -6.54
N MET A 217 21.42 -3.23 -5.72
CA MET A 217 21.00 -3.24 -4.32
C MET A 217 19.49 -3.01 -4.19
N VAL A 218 18.93 -2.07 -4.96
CA VAL A 218 17.49 -1.72 -4.82
C VAL A 218 16.59 -2.74 -5.51
N THR A 219 16.92 -3.17 -6.73
CA THR A 219 16.04 -4.10 -7.46
C THR A 219 16.35 -5.56 -7.20
N GLY A 220 17.60 -5.92 -6.88
CA GLY A 220 17.97 -7.29 -6.53
C GLY A 220 17.75 -7.54 -5.04
N VAL A 221 18.63 -6.99 -4.20
CA VAL A 221 18.68 -7.31 -2.77
C VAL A 221 17.43 -6.82 -2.04
N SER A 222 17.08 -5.53 -2.17
CA SER A 222 15.93 -4.96 -1.44
C SER A 222 14.61 -5.56 -1.87
N TYR A 223 14.44 -5.93 -3.15
CA TYR A 223 13.20 -6.56 -3.60
C TYR A 223 13.03 -7.96 -2.98
N TYR A 224 14.10 -8.75 -2.96
CA TYR A 224 14.10 -10.06 -2.31
C TYR A 224 13.80 -9.94 -0.80
N LEU A 225 14.49 -9.03 -0.12
CA LEU A 225 14.27 -8.76 1.31
C LEU A 225 12.85 -8.24 1.59
N GLN A 226 12.29 -7.43 0.70
CA GLN A 226 10.90 -6.98 0.78
C GLN A 226 9.94 -8.15 0.63
N THR A 227 10.08 -8.99 -0.40
CA THR A 227 9.21 -10.16 -0.56
C THR A 227 9.25 -11.08 0.66
N TRP A 228 10.43 -11.29 1.24
CA TRP A 228 10.61 -12.08 2.46
C TRP A 228 9.95 -11.43 3.69
N CYS A 229 10.12 -10.13 3.89
CA CYS A 229 9.47 -9.40 4.98
C CYS A 229 7.94 -9.36 4.83
N LEU A 230 7.44 -9.22 3.60
CA LEU A 230 6.01 -9.21 3.28
C LEU A 230 5.35 -10.54 3.62
N GLU A 231 6.03 -11.65 3.38
CA GLU A 231 5.54 -12.99 3.74
C GLU A 231 5.48 -13.22 5.26
N MET A 232 6.44 -12.66 6.00
CA MET A 232 6.55 -12.90 7.45
C MET A 232 5.64 -12.02 8.31
N ARG A 233 5.47 -10.74 7.94
CA ARG A 233 4.79 -9.73 8.79
C ARG A 233 3.65 -8.99 8.07
N GLY A 234 3.42 -9.29 6.80
CA GLY A 234 2.42 -8.62 5.97
C GLY A 234 2.86 -7.25 5.42
N PRO A 235 2.07 -6.66 4.51
CA PRO A 235 2.42 -5.43 3.78
C PRO A 235 2.53 -4.18 4.64
N MET A 236 1.83 -4.14 5.78
CA MET A 236 1.82 -2.97 6.65
C MET A 236 3.13 -2.81 7.45
N PHE A 237 3.90 -3.88 7.62
CA PHE A 237 5.14 -3.83 8.38
C PHE A 237 6.20 -2.93 7.73
N PHE A 238 6.30 -2.97 6.40
CA PHE A 238 7.29 -2.18 5.68
C PHE A 238 6.98 -0.68 5.75
N ALA A 239 5.70 -0.31 5.63
CA ALA A 239 5.25 1.07 5.72
C ALA A 239 5.60 1.72 7.06
N SER A 240 5.63 0.94 8.15
CA SER A 240 6.06 1.42 9.47
C SER A 240 7.54 1.80 9.52
N TRP A 241 8.40 1.25 8.66
CA TRP A 241 9.83 1.55 8.67
C TRP A 241 10.22 2.66 7.69
N THR A 242 9.35 3.05 6.76
CA THR A 242 9.61 4.10 5.77
C THR A 242 10.08 5.45 6.37
N PRO A 243 9.53 5.95 7.49
CA PRO A 243 10.02 7.19 8.12
C PRO A 243 11.49 7.13 8.54
N LEU A 244 12.01 5.95 8.83
CA LEU A 244 13.41 5.76 9.21
C LEU A 244 14.35 6.03 8.03
N CYS A 245 13.88 5.89 6.78
CA CYS A 245 14.61 6.32 5.59
C CYS A 245 14.98 7.78 5.67
N PHE A 246 13.97 8.58 6.01
CA PHE A 246 14.08 10.03 5.98
C PHE A 246 15.12 10.49 7.01
N VAL A 247 15.09 9.91 8.21
CA VAL A 247 16.06 10.19 9.28
C VAL A 247 17.49 9.86 8.84
N PHE A 248 17.71 8.67 8.28
CA PHE A 248 19.04 8.30 7.77
C PHE A 248 19.45 9.15 6.57
N THR A 249 18.51 9.53 5.70
CA THR A 249 18.79 10.36 4.54
C THR A 249 19.22 11.76 4.96
N ILE A 250 18.60 12.38 5.96
CA ILE A 250 19.06 13.67 6.51
C ILE A 250 20.51 13.58 7.00
N PHE A 251 20.82 12.53 7.75
CA PHE A 251 22.17 12.33 8.28
C PHE A 251 23.17 12.13 7.14
N CYS A 252 22.93 11.16 6.26
CA CYS A 252 23.83 10.85 5.16
C CYS A 252 23.95 12.00 4.13
N SER A 253 22.87 12.69 3.76
CA SER A 253 22.93 13.81 2.81
C SER A 253 23.74 14.98 3.35
N SER A 254 23.61 15.28 4.66
CA SER A 254 24.40 16.32 5.32
C SER A 254 25.90 16.01 5.29
N PHE A 255 26.30 14.78 5.62
CA PHE A 255 27.72 14.38 5.63
C PHE A 255 28.32 14.22 4.22
N PHE A 256 27.61 13.58 3.30
CA PHE A 256 28.17 13.21 1.99
C PHE A 256 27.99 14.27 0.90
N LEU A 257 26.87 14.99 0.89
CA LEU A 257 26.58 16.00 -0.14
C LEU A 257 26.78 17.43 0.38
N GLY A 258 26.94 17.63 1.69
CA GLY A 258 27.04 18.96 2.28
C GLY A 258 25.79 19.81 2.08
N GLU A 259 24.62 19.17 1.90
CA GLU A 259 23.36 19.90 1.70
C GLU A 259 22.99 20.65 2.98
N ILE A 260 22.66 21.94 2.86
CA ILE A 260 22.24 22.77 3.99
C ILE A 260 20.90 22.25 4.49
N VAL A 261 20.89 21.55 5.62
CA VAL A 261 19.67 21.00 6.22
C VAL A 261 18.80 22.14 6.73
N HIS A 262 17.71 22.44 6.02
CA HIS A 262 16.76 23.47 6.40
C HIS A 262 16.00 23.07 7.67
N LEU A 263 15.66 24.05 8.51
CA LEU A 263 14.90 23.84 9.75
C LEU A 263 13.61 23.02 9.51
N GLY A 264 12.97 23.20 8.36
CA GLY A 264 11.79 22.44 7.96
C GLY A 264 12.01 20.93 7.81
N SER A 265 13.20 20.47 7.39
CA SER A 265 13.51 19.03 7.33
C SER A 265 13.73 18.45 8.73
N ILE A 266 14.30 19.22 9.65
CA ILE A 266 14.48 18.81 11.05
C ILE A 266 13.11 18.67 11.73
N LEU A 267 12.25 19.69 11.59
CA LEU A 267 10.90 19.67 12.13
C LEU A 267 10.05 18.56 11.50
N GLY A 268 10.15 18.38 10.18
CA GLY A 268 9.49 17.28 9.46
C GLY A 268 9.95 15.90 9.95
N GLY A 269 11.22 15.74 10.31
CA GLY A 269 11.76 14.49 10.86
C GLY A 269 11.17 14.15 12.21
N ILE A 270 11.06 15.15 13.08
CA ILE A 270 10.43 14.99 14.40
C ILE A 270 8.96 14.58 14.24
N LEU A 271 8.22 15.23 13.33
CA LEU A 271 6.82 14.91 13.04
C LEU A 271 6.64 13.50 12.48
N LEU A 272 7.51 13.07 11.55
CA LEU A 272 7.46 11.72 10.98
C LEU A 272 7.73 10.65 12.04
N VAL A 273 8.73 10.86 12.91
CA VAL A 273 9.00 9.96 14.04
C VAL A 273 7.82 9.95 15.02
N GLY A 274 7.24 11.11 15.32
CA GLY A 274 6.05 11.24 16.16
C GLY A 274 4.86 10.46 15.60
N SER A 275 4.57 10.62 14.30
CA SER A 275 3.46 9.92 13.62
C SER A 275 3.58 8.40 13.70
N LEU A 276 4.80 7.87 13.61
CA LEU A 276 5.06 6.43 13.75
C LEU A 276 4.78 5.94 15.17
N HIS A 277 5.20 6.69 16.19
CA HIS A 277 4.95 6.34 17.59
C HIS A 277 3.46 6.38 17.92
N THR A 278 2.74 7.40 17.47
CA THR A 278 1.28 7.51 17.65
C THR A 278 0.53 6.37 16.97
N MET A 279 0.93 5.99 15.74
CA MET A 279 0.32 4.87 15.01
C MET A 279 0.54 3.53 15.72
N LEU A 280 1.75 3.26 16.21
CA LEU A 280 2.06 2.04 16.96
C LEU A 280 1.30 1.98 18.29
N TRP A 281 1.18 3.12 18.98
CA TRP A 281 0.43 3.22 20.23
C TRP A 281 -1.08 3.00 20.02
N GLY A 282 -1.66 3.58 18.96
CA GLY A 282 -3.06 3.34 18.58
C GLY A 282 -3.35 1.86 18.34
N LYS A 283 -2.47 1.18 17.58
CA LYS A 283 -2.59 -0.26 17.32
C LYS A 283 -2.40 -1.11 18.58
N SER A 284 -1.54 -0.69 19.52
CA SER A 284 -1.36 -1.37 20.81
C SER A 284 -2.59 -1.25 21.71
N LYS A 285 -3.36 -0.17 21.59
CA LYS A 285 -4.56 0.07 22.40
C LYS A 285 -5.77 -0.70 21.87
N GLU A 286 -5.87 -0.91 20.56
CA GLU A 286 -6.87 -1.81 19.95
C GLU A 286 -6.68 -3.27 20.38
N GLY A 287 -5.44 -3.73 20.57
CA GLY A 287 -5.14 -5.10 21.02
C GLY A 287 -5.35 -5.36 22.52
N ASN A 288 -5.42 -4.31 23.33
CA ASN A 288 -5.58 -4.41 24.79
C ASN A 288 -7.04 -4.16 25.25
N GLY A 289 -7.91 -3.69 24.36
CA GLY A 289 -9.30 -3.31 24.67
C GLY A 289 -10.34 -4.44 24.57
N THR A 290 -9.93 -5.71 24.40
CA THR A 290 -10.87 -6.85 24.34
C THR A 290 -10.90 -7.70 25.62
N ASN A 291 -10.11 -7.36 26.65
CA ASN A 291 -10.06 -8.12 27.90
C ASN A 291 -10.43 -7.30 29.16
N ASP A 292 -10.97 -6.09 29.01
CA ASP A 292 -11.43 -5.31 30.15
C ASP A 292 -12.76 -4.62 29.80
N VAL A 293 -13.80 -5.44 29.65
CA VAL A 293 -15.15 -5.02 30.03
C VAL A 293 -15.29 -5.54 31.44
N THR A 294 -14.88 -4.72 32.41
CA THR A 294 -15.22 -4.95 33.81
C THR A 294 -16.74 -4.76 33.93
N ASP A 295 -17.38 -5.65 34.66
CA ASP A 295 -18.84 -5.84 34.84
C ASP A 295 -19.55 -4.62 35.48
N ASP A 296 -18.88 -3.47 35.64
CA ASP A 296 -19.36 -2.27 36.32
C ASP A 296 -19.96 -1.21 35.37
N ASP A 297 -19.78 -1.31 34.05
CA ASP A 297 -20.31 -0.31 33.10
C ASP A 297 -21.75 -0.60 32.61
N ILE A 298 -22.30 -1.78 32.91
CA ILE A 298 -23.68 -2.17 32.53
C ILE A 298 -24.71 -1.57 33.50
N GLU A 299 -24.38 -1.34 34.77
CA GLU A 299 -25.34 -0.83 35.75
C GLU A 299 -25.57 0.70 35.64
N LYS A 300 -24.62 1.44 35.04
CA LYS A 300 -24.72 2.91 34.95
C LYS A 300 -25.45 3.44 33.71
N SER A 301 -25.73 2.60 32.72
CA SER A 301 -26.44 3.00 31.49
C SER A 301 -27.96 2.81 31.54
N THR A 302 -28.51 2.24 32.63
CA THR A 302 -29.94 1.86 32.73
C THR A 302 -30.81 2.87 33.51
N GLN A 303 -30.29 4.05 33.89
CA GLN A 303 -31.05 5.06 34.68
C GLN A 303 -31.17 6.45 34.02
N ILE A 304 -30.98 6.57 32.70
CA ILE A 304 -31.11 7.87 32.01
C ILE A 304 -32.03 7.74 30.80
N TYR A 305 -33.30 7.36 31.00
CA TYR A 305 -34.43 7.76 30.14
C TYR A 305 -35.76 7.53 30.89
N PRO A 306 -36.48 8.58 31.35
CA PRO A 306 -37.85 8.43 31.83
C PRO A 306 -38.79 8.22 30.63
N GLY A 307 -39.76 7.31 30.83
CA GLY A 307 -40.61 6.79 29.79
C GLY A 307 -41.63 7.77 29.20
N GLU A 308 -41.88 7.61 27.91
CA GLU A 308 -43.10 8.08 27.25
C GLU A 308 -44.05 6.88 27.11
N GLN A 309 -45.21 6.98 27.77
CA GLN A 309 -46.28 6.01 27.72
C GLN A 309 -46.96 6.04 26.35
N GLN A 310 -47.04 4.90 25.68
CA GLN A 310 -48.07 4.66 24.67
C GLN A 310 -48.93 3.47 25.06
N HIS A 311 -50.16 3.85 25.41
CA HIS A 311 -51.30 3.05 25.76
C HIS A 311 -51.68 2.12 24.61
N THR A 312 -51.62 0.81 24.81
CA THR A 312 -52.46 -0.13 24.04
C THR A 312 -52.93 -1.25 24.95
N THR A 313 -54.24 -1.30 25.11
CA THR A 313 -55.03 -2.21 25.91
C THR A 313 -54.90 -3.64 25.36
N THR A 314 -54.52 -4.60 26.21
CA THR A 314 -54.74 -6.03 25.97
C THR A 314 -55.63 -6.56 27.07
N ASP A 315 -56.88 -6.83 26.70
CA ASP A 315 -57.75 -7.78 27.39
C ASP A 315 -57.11 -9.17 27.37
N HIS A 316 -57.06 -9.82 28.53
CA HIS A 316 -57.11 -11.26 28.60
C HIS A 316 -57.79 -11.68 29.91
N ASP A 317 -59.04 -12.11 29.78
CA ASP A 317 -59.77 -12.82 30.81
C ASP A 317 -59.13 -14.20 31.08
N LYS A 318 -58.87 -14.43 32.37
CA LYS A 318 -59.19 -15.60 33.21
C LYS A 318 -59.40 -16.95 32.51
N GLU A 319 -58.74 -18.00 32.99
CA GLU A 319 -59.28 -18.87 34.06
C GLU A 319 -58.27 -19.95 34.51
N SER A 320 -58.30 -20.19 35.81
CA SER A 320 -57.63 -21.21 36.61
C SER A 320 -58.10 -22.64 36.34
N THR A 321 -57.27 -23.66 36.64
CA THR A 321 -57.53 -24.66 37.73
C THR A 321 -56.63 -25.92 37.60
N LEU A 322 -55.86 -26.14 38.68
CA LEU A 322 -55.39 -27.37 39.32
C LEU A 322 -55.61 -28.76 38.67
N THR A 323 -54.53 -29.54 38.66
CA THR A 323 -54.33 -30.94 39.17
C THR A 323 -52.97 -31.39 38.60
N GLY A 324 -52.03 -32.09 39.25
CA GLY A 324 -52.07 -33.01 40.39
C GLY A 324 -51.50 -34.37 39.95
N SER A 325 -50.33 -34.75 40.46
CA SER A 325 -49.87 -36.14 40.68
C SER A 325 -49.21 -36.99 39.55
N ALA A 326 -47.93 -37.31 39.79
CA ALA A 326 -47.31 -38.65 39.87
C ALA A 326 -46.95 -39.52 38.63
N ALA A 327 -45.86 -40.28 38.86
CA ALA A 327 -45.56 -41.66 38.41
C ALA A 327 -44.88 -41.82 37.02
N LEU A 328 -43.59 -42.22 36.96
CA LEU A 328 -43.01 -43.60 37.01
C LEU A 328 -42.89 -44.26 35.62
N HIS A 329 -41.64 -44.47 35.19
CA HIS A 329 -41.00 -45.76 34.88
C HIS A 329 -41.61 -46.73 33.83
N VAL A 330 -40.70 -47.32 33.03
CA VAL A 330 -40.75 -48.67 32.39
C VAL A 330 -41.38 -48.81 30.98
N GLN A 331 -40.50 -48.89 29.97
CA GLN A 331 -40.21 -50.10 29.13
C GLN A 331 -41.15 -50.57 27.99
N GLU A 332 -40.48 -51.01 26.91
CA GLU A 332 -40.87 -51.87 25.76
C GLU A 332 -41.90 -51.35 24.73
N LEU A 333 -41.43 -50.97 23.54
CA LEU A 333 -41.33 -51.83 22.34
C LEU A 333 -40.56 -51.11 21.22
#